data_AF-A0A2B0U0K2-F1
#
_entry.id   AF-A0A2B0U0K2-F1
#
_cell.length_a   1.000
_cell.length_b   1.000
_cell.length_c   1.000
_cell.angle_alpha   90.00
_cell.angle_beta   90.00
_cell.angle_gamma   90.00
#
_symmetry.space_group_name_H-M   'P 1'
#
loop_
_entity.id
_entity.type
_entity.pdbx_description
1 polymer ?
#
loop_
_entity_poly.entity_id
_entity_poly.type
_entity_poly.pdbx_seq_one_letter_code
_entity_poly.pdbx_strand_id
1 'polypeptide(L)'
;MSTLNYCENSVFLKEDEKKILNKKLNTFFKEISDELQYRRLDINLYVGGSLARKEPSIIYANDSLKLHSDIDFILVYKNCTEMELKEFTDWVINYNPEMNSTFQVLPYNNLPYITGCFAYDFLKLAENPIFQSFEVQLPTPNLTKRFLIENIIHQFSGFFLYPHNEKNINKAIFRAEHKYHKIKVVLESLRSQLFLLNNFEDNYKNIYKHRNTSPLNELIAEQSLLNIIKSREYYNSNEQSFSSIDITNLLASCLKNLIVKDGIYIENNLQLFNELKQYVSQRENNVLDAFYYSSINLIIILNLKDYTYLDAYIELFTTLIKEYGQNNPKYMSLYSHTKVREYILKNQTNELFSLFRKLHEEYHSQLAQRNSGYLKEMSL
;
A
#
# COMPACT_ATOMS: atom_id res chain seq x y z
N MET A 1 16.90 -15.16 21.51
CA MET A 1 16.29 -14.80 20.21
C MET A 1 17.01 -15.53 19.09
N SER A 2 16.28 -16.27 18.26
CA SER A 2 16.80 -16.78 16.99
C SER A 2 17.11 -15.63 16.04
N THR A 3 18.23 -15.71 15.33
CA THR A 3 18.57 -14.71 14.31
C THR A 3 17.62 -14.86 13.12
N LEU A 4 16.85 -13.81 12.81
CA LEU A 4 15.92 -13.80 11.69
C LEU A 4 16.61 -13.33 10.41
N ASN A 5 16.20 -13.90 9.27
CA ASN A 5 16.62 -13.46 7.94
C ASN A 5 15.54 -12.56 7.32
N TYR A 6 15.74 -11.25 7.43
CA TYR A 6 14.85 -10.23 6.85
C TYR A 6 15.06 -10.02 5.35
N CYS A 7 15.99 -10.72 4.70
CA CYS A 7 16.26 -10.59 3.26
C CYS A 7 16.01 -11.90 2.48
N GLU A 8 15.30 -12.85 3.10
CA GLU A 8 15.07 -14.18 2.52
C GLU A 8 14.34 -14.14 1.18
N ASN A 9 13.49 -13.13 1.00
CA ASN A 9 12.71 -12.92 -0.22
C ASN A 9 13.35 -11.89 -1.16
N SER A 10 14.56 -11.40 -0.88
CA SER A 10 15.31 -10.59 -1.83
C SER A 10 15.87 -11.46 -2.96
N VAL A 11 15.64 -11.04 -4.20
CA VAL A 11 16.01 -11.71 -5.45
C VAL A 11 17.42 -11.34 -5.90
N PHE A 12 17.78 -10.07 -5.82
CA PHE A 12 19.02 -9.52 -6.39
C PHE A 12 20.08 -9.13 -5.38
N LEU A 13 19.71 -8.88 -4.12
CA LEU A 13 20.69 -8.64 -3.07
C LEU A 13 21.69 -9.80 -2.98
N LYS A 14 22.97 -9.48 -2.85
CA LYS A 14 24.05 -10.47 -2.68
C LYS A 14 24.03 -11.02 -1.26
N GLU A 15 24.49 -12.26 -1.09
CA GLU A 15 24.49 -12.91 0.23
C GLU A 15 25.29 -12.15 1.29
N ASP A 16 26.41 -11.52 0.93
CA ASP A 16 27.17 -10.70 1.88
C ASP A 16 26.42 -9.42 2.30
N GLU A 17 25.69 -8.80 1.37
CA GLU A 17 24.82 -7.65 1.64
C GLU A 17 23.68 -8.05 2.60
N LYS A 18 23.04 -9.19 2.34
CA LYS A 18 22.01 -9.77 3.21
C LYS A 18 22.55 -10.04 4.61
N LYS A 19 23.73 -10.67 4.73
CA LYS A 19 24.36 -10.95 6.02
C LYS A 19 24.66 -9.68 6.81
N ILE A 20 25.22 -8.66 6.16
CA ILE A 20 25.52 -7.37 6.80
C ILE A 20 24.24 -6.71 7.30
N LEU A 21 23.21 -6.63 6.45
CA LEU A 21 21.94 -6.01 6.84
C LEU A 21 21.25 -6.77 7.96
N ASN A 22 21.14 -8.10 7.85
CA ASN A 22 20.53 -8.93 8.89
C ASN A 22 21.27 -8.79 10.22
N LYS A 23 22.60 -8.75 10.22
CA LYS A 23 23.36 -8.52 11.46
C LYS A 23 22.99 -7.18 12.09
N LYS A 24 22.95 -6.09 11.30
CA LYS A 24 22.56 -4.76 11.79
C LYS A 24 21.14 -4.75 12.37
N LEU A 25 20.17 -5.34 11.66
CA LEU A 25 18.77 -5.40 12.09
C LEU A 25 18.60 -6.23 13.37
N ASN A 26 19.19 -7.42 13.44
CA ASN A 26 19.09 -8.27 14.62
C ASN A 26 19.77 -7.62 15.85
N THR A 27 20.87 -6.90 15.68
CA THR A 27 21.48 -6.11 16.78
C THR A 27 20.53 -5.02 17.25
N PHE A 28 19.98 -4.22 16.33
CA PHE A 28 19.06 -3.14 16.67
C PHE A 28 17.78 -3.64 17.38
N PHE A 29 17.19 -4.73 16.88
CA PHE A 29 16.00 -5.33 17.52
C PHE A 29 16.30 -5.94 18.88
N LYS A 30 17.50 -6.49 19.07
CA LYS A 30 17.95 -6.94 20.39
C LYS A 30 18.05 -5.76 21.36
N GLU A 31 18.65 -4.64 20.96
CA GLU A 31 18.77 -3.44 21.80
C GLU A 31 17.39 -2.89 22.19
N ILE A 32 16.42 -2.89 21.27
CA ILE A 32 15.02 -2.52 21.57
C ILE A 32 14.38 -3.50 22.56
N SER A 33 14.58 -4.82 22.37
CA SER A 33 14.06 -5.84 23.28
C SER A 33 14.64 -5.68 24.69
N ASP A 34 15.94 -5.43 24.81
CA ASP A 34 16.63 -5.24 26.09
C ASP A 34 16.09 -3.98 26.81
N GLU A 35 15.82 -2.90 26.08
CA GLU A 35 15.20 -1.68 26.62
C GLU A 35 13.76 -1.92 27.10
N LEU A 36 12.94 -2.62 26.32
CA LEU A 36 11.56 -2.96 26.73
C LEU A 36 11.55 -3.86 27.98
N GLN A 37 12.49 -4.79 28.07
CA GLN A 37 12.67 -5.63 29.25
C GLN A 37 13.06 -4.79 30.49
N TYR A 38 13.96 -3.81 30.32
CA TYR A 38 14.36 -2.89 31.40
C TYR A 38 13.17 -2.04 31.89
N ARG A 39 12.38 -1.49 30.96
CA ARG A 39 11.20 -0.66 31.28
C ARG A 39 10.04 -1.45 31.89
N ARG A 40 9.97 -2.76 31.67
CA ARG A 40 8.90 -3.66 32.15
C ARG A 40 7.51 -3.21 31.68
N LEU A 41 7.41 -2.78 30.43
CA LEU A 41 6.12 -2.37 29.85
C LEU A 41 5.30 -3.59 29.42
N ASP A 42 3.99 -3.51 29.64
CA ASP A 42 3.00 -4.47 29.13
C ASP A 42 2.77 -4.23 27.63
N ILE A 43 3.82 -4.48 26.83
CA ILE A 43 3.87 -4.32 25.38
C ILE A 43 4.36 -5.60 24.69
N ASN A 44 3.76 -5.92 23.54
CA ASN A 44 4.37 -6.77 22.51
C ASN A 44 4.77 -5.89 21.32
N LEU A 45 5.95 -6.13 20.75
CA LEU A 45 6.48 -5.39 19.61
C LEU A 45 6.77 -6.34 18.44
N TYR A 46 6.24 -5.99 17.27
CA TYR A 46 6.37 -6.76 16.04
C TYR A 46 6.90 -5.91 14.89
N VAL A 47 7.33 -6.58 13.83
CA VAL A 47 7.72 -5.97 12.56
C VAL A 47 6.63 -6.20 11.53
N GLY A 48 6.27 -5.15 10.79
CA GLY A 48 5.33 -5.14 9.68
C GLY A 48 5.99 -4.80 8.34
N GLY A 49 5.14 -4.51 7.36
CA GLY A 49 5.56 -3.94 6.07
C GLY A 49 6.58 -4.80 5.30
N SER A 50 7.51 -4.13 4.61
CA SER A 50 8.47 -4.80 3.73
C SER A 50 9.45 -5.73 4.46
N LEU A 51 9.75 -5.44 5.73
CA LEU A 51 10.59 -6.31 6.55
C LEU A 51 9.84 -7.58 6.99
N ALA A 52 8.53 -7.47 7.31
CA ALA A 52 7.70 -8.66 7.56
C ALA A 52 7.61 -9.58 6.35
N ARG A 53 7.58 -8.99 5.15
CA ARG A 53 7.65 -9.72 3.88
C ARG A 53 9.05 -10.21 3.51
N LYS A 54 10.08 -9.85 4.29
CA LYS A 54 11.49 -10.20 4.07
C LYS A 54 12.06 -9.68 2.74
N GLU A 55 11.57 -8.53 2.29
CA GLU A 55 11.94 -7.85 1.03
C GLU A 55 12.32 -6.38 1.26
N PRO A 56 13.28 -6.08 2.15
CA PRO A 56 13.74 -4.72 2.38
C PRO A 56 14.45 -4.19 1.16
N SER A 57 14.68 -2.88 1.21
CA SER A 57 15.54 -2.21 0.25
C SER A 57 16.67 -1.50 0.96
N ILE A 58 17.81 -1.50 0.30
CA ILE A 58 19.05 -0.90 0.77
C ILE A 58 19.42 0.28 -0.13
N ILE A 59 20.35 1.09 0.35
CA ILE A 59 21.06 2.08 -0.45
C ILE A 59 22.53 2.05 -0.07
N TYR A 60 23.41 2.36 -1.01
CA TYR A 60 24.82 2.63 -0.74
C TYR A 60 25.01 4.12 -0.53
N ALA A 61 25.45 4.51 0.68
CA ALA A 61 25.79 5.89 1.00
C ALA A 61 27.18 5.92 1.65
N ASN A 62 28.11 6.69 1.08
CA ASN A 62 29.50 6.80 1.53
C ASN A 62 30.17 5.41 1.72
N ASP A 63 30.06 4.56 0.69
CA ASP A 63 30.58 3.17 0.68
C ASP A 63 29.99 2.25 1.76
N SER A 64 28.95 2.69 2.46
CA SER A 64 28.26 1.91 3.48
C SER A 64 26.87 1.48 3.03
N LEU A 65 26.55 0.20 3.28
CA LEU A 65 25.20 -0.34 3.09
C LEU A 65 24.29 0.18 4.20
N LYS A 66 23.23 0.88 3.82
CA LYS A 66 22.19 1.38 4.72
C LYS A 66 20.83 0.79 4.35
N LEU A 67 19.97 0.63 5.35
CA LEU A 67 18.57 0.32 5.11
C LEU A 67 17.91 1.56 4.50
N HIS A 68 17.21 1.39 3.39
CA HIS A 68 16.41 2.45 2.78
C HIS A 68 14.91 2.29 3.08
N SER A 69 14.46 1.07 3.36
CA SER A 69 13.06 0.86 3.77
C SER A 69 12.84 1.30 5.20
N ASP A 70 11.66 1.84 5.46
CA ASP A 70 11.23 2.12 6.83
C ASP A 70 11.04 0.81 7.61
N ILE A 71 11.23 0.89 8.92
CA ILE A 71 10.88 -0.16 9.87
C ILE A 71 9.48 0.14 10.38
N ASP A 72 8.49 -0.59 9.86
CA ASP A 72 7.11 -0.48 10.28
C ASP A 72 6.89 -1.34 11.54
N PHE A 73 6.93 -0.71 12.72
CA PHE A 73 6.63 -1.39 13.99
C PHE A 73 5.13 -1.49 14.23
N ILE A 74 4.70 -2.62 14.78
CA ILE A 74 3.37 -2.80 15.32
C ILE A 74 3.52 -3.03 16.82
N LEU A 75 3.03 -2.07 17.60
CA LEU A 75 3.14 -2.06 19.06
C LEU A 75 1.77 -2.37 19.65
N VAL A 76 1.67 -3.47 20.38
CA VAL A 76 0.43 -3.92 21.01
C VAL A 76 0.53 -3.76 22.52
N TYR A 77 -0.41 -3.09 23.18
CA TYR A 77 -0.33 -2.79 24.62
C TYR A 77 -1.57 -3.21 25.43
N LYS A 78 -1.39 -3.55 26.72
CA LYS A 78 -2.48 -3.86 27.67
C LYS A 78 -2.69 -2.74 28.71
N ASN A 79 -1.66 -2.42 29.47
CA ASN A 79 -1.74 -1.53 30.63
C ASN A 79 -0.68 -0.41 30.59
N CYS A 80 -0.51 0.22 29.43
CA CYS A 80 0.41 1.34 29.26
C CYS A 80 -0.35 2.64 29.06
N THR A 81 0.15 3.71 29.67
CA THR A 81 -0.31 5.08 29.45
C THR A 81 0.18 5.60 28.10
N GLU A 82 -0.52 6.59 27.54
CA GLU A 82 -0.07 7.26 26.30
C GLU A 82 1.34 7.88 26.44
N MET A 83 1.69 8.35 27.64
CA MET A 83 2.99 8.93 27.93
C MET A 83 4.10 7.88 27.84
N GLU A 84 3.94 6.72 28.48
CA GLU A 84 4.91 5.62 28.43
C GLU A 84 5.12 5.11 26.99
N LEU A 85 4.02 4.97 26.24
CA LEU A 85 4.05 4.58 24.84
C LEU A 85 4.83 5.60 24.01
N LYS A 86 4.52 6.89 24.17
CA LYS A 86 5.19 7.98 23.46
C LYS A 86 6.67 8.05 23.80
N GLU A 87 7.04 7.98 25.07
CA GLU A 87 8.43 8.00 25.52
C GLU A 87 9.24 6.85 24.92
N PHE A 88 8.66 5.64 24.87
CA PHE A 88 9.30 4.51 24.24
C PHE A 88 9.44 4.68 22.72
N THR A 89 8.38 5.09 22.02
CA THR A 89 8.46 5.30 20.56
C THR A 89 9.45 6.41 20.20
N ASP A 90 9.47 7.50 20.98
CA ASP A 90 10.42 8.60 20.81
C ASP A 90 11.86 8.11 21.08
N TRP A 91 12.07 7.25 22.08
CA TRP A 91 13.37 6.64 22.33
C TRP A 91 13.86 5.83 21.13
N VAL A 92 13.02 4.94 20.56
CA VAL A 92 13.43 4.12 19.39
C VAL A 92 13.80 5.00 18.20
N ILE A 93 12.99 6.03 17.91
CA ILE A 93 13.24 6.97 16.81
C ILE A 93 14.58 7.71 16.99
N ASN A 94 14.91 8.10 18.23
CA ASN A 94 16.12 8.85 18.52
C ASN A 94 17.37 7.98 18.73
N TYR A 95 17.20 6.72 19.12
CA TYR A 95 18.30 5.80 19.42
C TYR A 95 19.11 5.44 18.17
N ASN A 96 18.44 5.21 17.03
CA ASN A 96 19.10 4.97 15.75
C ASN A 96 18.39 5.69 14.60
N PRO A 97 18.66 7.00 14.40
CA PRO A 97 17.98 7.81 13.38
C PRO A 97 18.21 7.34 11.94
N GLU A 98 19.25 6.53 11.69
CA GLU A 98 19.48 5.92 10.37
C GLU A 98 18.45 4.82 10.05
N MET A 99 17.82 4.25 11.07
CA MET A 99 16.75 3.26 10.94
C MET A 99 15.40 3.98 11.02
N ASN A 100 14.96 4.54 9.89
CA ASN A 100 13.68 5.27 9.82
C ASN A 100 12.55 4.37 10.32
N SER A 101 11.97 4.71 11.48
CA SER A 101 11.05 3.84 12.21
C SER A 101 9.67 4.49 12.27
N THR A 102 8.63 3.71 12.01
CA THR A 102 7.25 4.15 12.15
C THR A 102 6.48 3.20 13.04
N PHE A 103 5.47 3.69 13.76
CA PHE A 103 4.75 2.90 14.75
C PHE A 103 3.26 2.90 14.45
N GLN A 104 2.69 1.70 14.37
CA GLN A 104 1.27 1.48 14.52
C GLN A 104 1.01 0.98 15.95
N VAL A 105 0.43 1.85 16.78
CA VAL A 105 0.14 1.56 18.19
C VAL A 105 -1.29 1.07 18.32
N LEU A 106 -1.47 -0.09 18.97
CA LEU A 106 -2.74 -0.82 19.03
C LEU A 106 -3.01 -1.31 20.46
N PRO A 107 -4.22 -1.10 21.01
CA PRO A 107 -4.66 -1.83 22.19
C PRO A 107 -4.70 -3.33 21.89
N TYR A 108 -4.38 -4.18 22.86
CA TYR A 108 -4.37 -5.64 22.66
C TYR A 108 -5.73 -6.19 22.19
N ASN A 109 -6.83 -5.58 22.65
CA ASN A 109 -8.19 -5.94 22.27
C ASN A 109 -8.50 -5.64 20.80
N ASN A 110 -7.71 -4.80 20.14
CA ASN A 110 -7.91 -4.48 18.73
C ASN A 110 -7.14 -5.43 17.80
N LEU A 111 -6.09 -6.10 18.30
CA LEU A 111 -5.22 -6.94 17.47
C LEU A 111 -5.99 -8.03 16.69
N PRO A 112 -6.99 -8.75 17.26
CA PRO A 112 -7.74 -9.75 16.49
C PRO A 112 -8.55 -9.17 15.32
N TYR A 113 -8.80 -7.86 15.31
CA TYR A 113 -9.67 -7.17 14.37
C TYR A 113 -8.91 -6.34 13.33
N ILE A 114 -7.57 -6.38 13.31
CA ILE A 114 -6.83 -5.75 12.21
C ILE A 114 -7.12 -6.50 10.91
N THR A 115 -7.22 -5.77 9.80
CA THR A 115 -7.63 -6.34 8.50
C THR A 115 -6.78 -5.81 7.35
N GLY A 116 -7.07 -6.29 6.13
CA GLY A 116 -6.44 -5.83 4.91
C GLY A 116 -5.06 -6.43 4.65
N CYS A 117 -4.38 -5.89 3.63
CA CYS A 117 -3.00 -6.26 3.33
C CYS A 117 -2.05 -5.95 4.50
N PHE A 118 -2.40 -4.97 5.35
CA PHE A 118 -1.66 -4.67 6.58
C PHE A 118 -1.62 -5.86 7.54
N ALA A 119 -2.79 -6.40 7.90
CA ALA A 119 -2.89 -7.57 8.77
C ALA A 119 -2.22 -8.80 8.16
N TYR A 120 -2.43 -8.99 6.85
CA TYR A 120 -1.86 -10.12 6.13
C TYR A 120 -0.32 -10.08 6.13
N ASP A 121 0.28 -8.91 5.88
CA ASP A 121 1.74 -8.77 5.91
C ASP A 121 2.31 -8.88 7.33
N PHE A 122 1.62 -8.36 8.34
CA PHE A 122 1.97 -8.53 9.75
C PHE A 122 2.10 -10.01 10.14
N LEU A 123 1.13 -10.84 9.75
CA LEU A 123 1.10 -12.26 10.12
C LEU A 123 2.32 -13.05 9.64
N LYS A 124 3.02 -12.59 8.60
CA LYS A 124 4.23 -13.25 8.06
C LYS A 124 5.41 -13.31 9.05
N LEU A 125 5.45 -12.42 10.04
CA LEU A 125 6.45 -12.43 11.11
C LEU A 125 5.83 -12.37 12.52
N ALA A 126 4.50 -12.43 12.66
CA ALA A 126 3.85 -12.29 13.95
C ALA A 126 4.25 -13.37 14.97
N GLU A 127 4.63 -14.57 14.51
CA GLU A 127 5.15 -15.65 15.36
C GLU A 127 6.54 -15.37 15.94
N ASN A 128 7.25 -14.37 15.43
CA ASN A 128 8.58 -13.99 15.87
C ASN A 128 8.62 -12.51 16.29
N PRO A 129 7.95 -12.13 17.41
CA PRO A 129 7.98 -10.77 17.92
C PRO A 129 9.40 -10.33 18.25
N ILE A 130 9.64 -9.02 18.15
CA ILE A 130 10.85 -8.41 18.72
C ILE A 130 10.82 -8.50 20.25
N PHE A 131 9.65 -8.33 20.84
CA PHE A 131 9.47 -8.42 22.27
C PHE A 131 8.06 -8.90 22.58
N GLN A 132 7.91 -9.77 23.56
CA GLN A 132 6.63 -10.29 23.98
C GLN A 132 6.58 -10.37 25.51
N SER A 133 5.73 -9.56 26.13
CA SER A 133 5.48 -9.63 27.58
C SER A 133 4.18 -10.35 27.93
N PHE A 134 3.28 -10.54 26.97
CA PHE A 134 2.03 -11.28 27.17
C PHE A 134 1.59 -12.07 25.94
N GLU A 135 0.70 -13.04 26.15
CA GLU A 135 0.05 -13.77 25.05
C GLU A 135 -1.06 -12.92 24.40
N VAL A 136 -1.15 -13.05 23.07
CA VAL A 136 -2.17 -12.40 22.25
C VAL A 136 -2.85 -13.39 21.33
N GLN A 137 -4.10 -13.11 21.00
CA GLN A 137 -4.77 -13.72 19.87
C GLN A 137 -4.40 -12.94 18.60
N LEU A 138 -3.76 -13.63 17.65
CA LEU A 138 -3.46 -13.07 16.33
C LEU A 138 -4.74 -12.99 15.47
N PRO A 139 -4.83 -12.02 14.54
CA PRO A 139 -5.93 -11.97 13.59
C PRO A 139 -5.94 -13.21 12.69
N THR A 140 -7.12 -13.59 12.21
CA THR A 140 -7.23 -14.67 11.23
C THR A 140 -6.70 -14.18 9.88
N PRO A 141 -5.80 -14.92 9.20
CA PRO A 141 -5.33 -14.54 7.88
C PRO A 141 -6.50 -14.53 6.89
N ASN A 142 -6.86 -13.35 6.39
CA ASN A 142 -7.86 -13.18 5.35
C ASN A 142 -7.39 -12.15 4.32
N LEU A 143 -7.11 -12.62 3.11
CA LEU A 143 -6.76 -11.77 1.98
C LEU A 143 -7.84 -11.93 0.90
N THR A 144 -8.55 -10.84 0.64
CA THR A 144 -9.63 -10.79 -0.36
C THR A 144 -9.20 -9.99 -1.58
N LYS A 145 -9.86 -10.20 -2.73
CA LYS A 145 -9.68 -9.37 -3.92
C LYS A 145 -9.84 -7.88 -3.62
N ARG A 146 -10.81 -7.53 -2.78
CA ARG A 146 -11.05 -6.15 -2.35
C ARG A 146 -9.82 -5.55 -1.67
N PHE A 147 -9.17 -6.27 -0.75
CA PHE A 147 -7.96 -5.77 -0.08
C PHE A 147 -6.78 -5.58 -1.04
N LEU A 148 -6.66 -6.42 -2.07
CA LEU A 148 -5.65 -6.25 -3.10
C LEU A 148 -5.90 -5.01 -3.97
N ILE A 149 -7.17 -4.78 -4.35
CA ILE A 149 -7.56 -3.58 -5.08
C ILE A 149 -7.37 -2.33 -4.21
N GLU A 150 -7.71 -2.38 -2.92
CA GLU A 150 -7.46 -1.27 -1.98
C GLU A 150 -5.96 -0.94 -1.90
N ASN A 151 -5.10 -1.95 -1.88
CA ASN A 151 -3.66 -1.74 -1.89
C ASN A 151 -3.17 -1.12 -3.21
N ILE A 152 -3.73 -1.52 -4.36
CA ILE A 152 -3.49 -0.85 -5.65
C ILE A 152 -3.92 0.62 -5.57
N ILE A 153 -5.11 0.91 -5.05
CA ILE A 153 -5.67 2.26 -4.92
C ILE A 153 -4.81 3.13 -4.01
N HIS A 154 -4.28 2.57 -2.92
CA HIS A 154 -3.35 3.26 -2.04
C HIS A 154 -2.02 3.61 -2.75
N GLN A 155 -1.49 2.74 -3.61
CA GLN A 155 -0.30 3.10 -4.39
C GLN A 155 -0.60 4.05 -5.54
N PHE A 156 -1.77 3.91 -6.19
CA PHE A 156 -2.28 4.86 -7.17
C PHE A 156 -2.35 6.26 -6.56
N SER A 157 -2.92 6.39 -5.35
CA SER A 157 -3.03 7.69 -4.69
C SER A 157 -1.67 8.26 -4.33
N GLY A 158 -0.74 7.43 -3.83
CA GLY A 158 0.64 7.84 -3.55
C GLY A 158 1.41 8.33 -4.79
N PHE A 159 1.14 7.78 -5.97
CA PHE A 159 1.78 8.18 -7.23
C PHE A 159 1.06 9.36 -7.90
N PHE A 160 -0.19 9.19 -8.34
CA PHE A 160 -0.89 10.20 -9.15
C PHE A 160 -1.31 11.44 -8.37
N LEU A 161 -1.58 11.31 -7.06
CA LEU A 161 -2.01 12.45 -6.25
C LEU A 161 -0.83 13.16 -5.57
N TYR A 162 0.40 12.71 -5.84
CA TYR A 162 1.61 13.28 -5.25
C TYR A 162 1.71 14.79 -5.52
N PRO A 163 1.84 15.63 -4.49
CA PRO A 163 1.90 17.08 -4.67
C PRO A 163 3.29 17.53 -5.15
N HIS A 164 3.46 17.69 -6.46
CA HIS A 164 4.73 18.14 -7.06
C HIS A 164 5.13 19.59 -6.72
N ASN A 165 4.16 20.45 -6.37
CA ASN A 165 4.36 21.90 -6.25
C ASN A 165 3.89 22.50 -4.91
N GLU A 166 3.56 21.67 -3.91
CA GLU A 166 3.06 22.19 -2.62
C GLU A 166 4.22 22.35 -1.63
N LYS A 167 4.38 23.56 -1.10
CA LYS A 167 5.45 23.90 -0.13
C LYS A 167 5.38 23.07 1.16
N ASN A 168 4.21 22.52 1.48
CA ASN A 168 3.97 21.70 2.65
C ASN A 168 3.35 20.36 2.24
N ILE A 169 4.17 19.48 1.68
CA ILE A 169 3.76 18.08 1.46
C ILE A 169 3.35 17.50 2.81
N ASN A 170 2.12 17.03 2.93
CA ASN A 170 1.69 16.29 4.10
C ASN A 170 2.47 14.96 4.16
N LYS A 171 3.61 15.00 4.86
CA LYS A 171 4.55 13.86 4.99
C LYS A 171 3.91 12.63 5.62
N ALA A 172 2.78 12.78 6.33
CA ALA A 172 2.06 11.65 6.88
C ALA A 172 1.44 10.78 5.77
N ILE A 173 1.05 11.40 4.65
CA ILE A 173 0.32 10.76 3.53
C ILE A 173 1.27 10.45 2.37
N PHE A 174 2.09 11.42 1.96
CA PHE A 174 3.04 11.27 0.86
C PHE A 174 4.45 11.12 1.43
N ARG A 175 4.81 9.87 1.71
CA ARG A 175 6.14 9.49 2.22
C ARG A 175 7.08 9.19 1.06
N ALA A 176 8.33 9.63 1.18
CA ALA A 176 9.38 9.47 0.18
C ALA A 176 9.12 10.22 -1.15
N GLU A 177 10.01 10.05 -2.11
CA GLU A 177 9.97 10.73 -3.40
C GLU A 177 8.94 10.11 -4.35
N HIS A 178 8.35 10.90 -5.25
CA HIS A 178 7.40 10.41 -6.27
C HIS A 178 7.87 9.16 -7.03
N LYS A 179 9.19 9.05 -7.30
CA LYS A 179 9.80 7.89 -7.97
C LYS A 179 9.63 6.59 -7.19
N TYR A 180 9.69 6.67 -5.86
CA TYR A 180 9.46 5.52 -4.98
C TYR A 180 8.03 4.99 -5.12
N HIS A 181 7.04 5.89 -5.21
CA HIS A 181 5.65 5.53 -5.46
C HIS A 181 5.46 4.88 -6.82
N LYS A 182 6.21 5.30 -7.85
CA LYS A 182 6.18 4.63 -9.17
C LYS A 182 6.61 3.16 -9.09
N ILE A 183 7.68 2.87 -8.36
CA ILE A 183 8.16 1.49 -8.18
C ILE A 183 7.12 0.67 -7.42
N LYS A 184 6.57 1.21 -6.32
CA LYS A 184 5.55 0.53 -5.52
C LYS A 184 4.27 0.29 -6.31
N VAL A 185 3.75 1.27 -7.04
CA VAL A 185 2.50 1.08 -7.79
C VAL A 185 2.64 -0.03 -8.83
N VAL A 186 3.79 -0.15 -9.50
CA VAL A 186 4.03 -1.26 -10.42
C VAL A 186 4.07 -2.59 -9.67
N LEU A 187 4.90 -2.69 -8.63
CA LEU A 187 5.12 -3.96 -7.94
C LEU A 187 3.88 -4.46 -7.19
N GLU A 188 3.14 -3.57 -6.53
CA GLU A 188 1.90 -3.91 -5.82
C GLU A 188 0.79 -4.27 -6.82
N SER A 189 0.76 -3.62 -7.99
CA SER A 189 -0.14 -4.01 -9.09
C SER A 189 0.16 -5.40 -9.61
N LEU A 190 1.43 -5.76 -9.79
CA LEU A 190 1.81 -7.10 -10.23
C LEU A 190 1.61 -8.15 -9.13
N ARG A 191 1.91 -7.80 -7.87
CA ARG A 191 1.70 -8.66 -6.69
C ARG A 191 0.25 -9.10 -6.57
N SER A 192 -0.69 -8.18 -6.80
CA SER A 192 -2.12 -8.49 -6.78
C SER A 192 -2.53 -9.60 -7.76
N GLN A 193 -1.78 -9.77 -8.85
CA GLN A 193 -2.10 -10.75 -9.88
C GLN A 193 -1.68 -12.17 -9.48
N LEU A 194 -0.79 -12.32 -8.49
CA LEU A 194 -0.45 -13.63 -7.91
C LEU A 194 -1.66 -14.31 -7.28
N PHE A 195 -2.64 -13.52 -6.83
CA PHE A 195 -3.93 -14.03 -6.34
C PHE A 195 -4.67 -14.86 -7.40
N LEU A 196 -4.60 -14.46 -8.66
CA LEU A 196 -5.24 -15.17 -9.78
C LEU A 196 -4.53 -16.49 -10.11
N LEU A 197 -3.28 -16.65 -9.67
CA LEU A 197 -2.50 -17.88 -9.81
C LEU A 197 -2.76 -18.87 -8.66
N ASN A 198 -3.68 -18.57 -7.74
CA ASN A 198 -3.85 -19.28 -6.46
C ASN A 198 -2.53 -19.41 -5.69
N ASN A 199 -1.58 -18.49 -5.90
CA ASN A 199 -0.33 -18.47 -5.16
C ASN A 199 -0.53 -17.64 -3.90
N PHE A 200 -0.58 -18.32 -2.76
CA PHE A 200 -0.78 -17.70 -1.45
C PHE A 200 0.46 -16.99 -0.91
N GLU A 201 1.60 -17.03 -1.61
CA GLU A 201 2.77 -16.25 -1.23
C GLU A 201 2.94 -15.02 -2.13
N ASP A 202 2.43 -13.88 -1.69
CA ASP A 202 2.44 -12.60 -2.38
C ASP A 202 3.69 -11.75 -2.03
N ASN A 203 4.84 -12.13 -2.57
CA ASN A 203 6.09 -11.37 -2.42
C ASN A 203 6.77 -11.13 -3.77
N TYR A 204 7.73 -10.21 -3.83
CA TYR A 204 8.39 -9.87 -5.09
C TYR A 204 9.23 -11.00 -5.67
N LYS A 205 9.75 -11.90 -4.83
CA LYS A 205 10.40 -13.14 -5.27
C LYS A 205 9.44 -14.06 -6.03
N ASN A 206 8.18 -14.12 -5.64
CA ASN A 206 7.17 -14.87 -6.38
C ASN A 206 6.72 -14.18 -7.66
N ILE A 207 6.67 -12.84 -7.69
CA ILE A 207 6.51 -12.12 -8.97
C ILE A 207 7.65 -12.49 -9.92
N TYR A 208 8.90 -12.48 -9.44
CA TYR A 208 10.06 -12.92 -10.21
C TYR A 208 9.95 -14.38 -10.68
N LYS A 209 9.55 -15.30 -9.79
CA LYS A 209 9.39 -16.72 -10.12
C LYS A 209 8.34 -16.96 -11.21
N HIS A 210 7.24 -16.22 -11.15
CA HIS A 210 6.08 -16.35 -12.05
C HIS A 210 6.08 -15.35 -13.22
N ARG A 211 7.18 -14.63 -13.45
CA ARG A 211 7.27 -13.57 -14.47
C ARG A 211 6.91 -13.99 -15.90
N ASN A 212 7.10 -15.26 -16.23
CA ASN A 212 6.82 -15.83 -17.55
C ASN A 212 5.44 -16.50 -17.64
N THR A 213 4.61 -16.38 -16.61
CA THR A 213 3.25 -16.94 -16.57
C THR A 213 2.21 -15.83 -16.69
N SER A 214 1.13 -16.08 -17.43
CA SER A 214 -0.04 -15.20 -17.48
C SER A 214 -0.68 -15.11 -16.09
N PRO A 215 -1.10 -13.93 -15.62
CA PRO A 215 -1.20 -12.68 -16.39
C PRO A 215 0.07 -11.81 -16.37
N LEU A 216 1.12 -12.16 -15.63
CA LEU A 216 2.27 -11.27 -15.41
C LEU A 216 3.04 -10.91 -16.69
N ASN A 217 3.28 -11.90 -17.57
CA ASN A 217 4.01 -11.69 -18.83
C ASN A 217 3.23 -10.86 -19.87
N GLU A 218 1.90 -10.76 -19.72
CA GLU A 218 1.04 -9.92 -20.56
C GLU A 218 1.03 -8.46 -20.09
N LEU A 219 1.31 -8.23 -18.81
CA LEU A 219 1.26 -6.90 -18.18
C LEU A 219 2.58 -6.14 -18.29
N ILE A 220 3.70 -6.85 -18.23
CA ILE A 220 5.02 -6.23 -18.24
C ILE A 220 6.06 -7.12 -18.92
N ALA A 221 6.95 -6.51 -19.71
CA ALA A 221 8.09 -7.21 -20.30
C ALA A 221 9.04 -7.71 -19.20
N GLU A 222 9.58 -8.93 -19.37
CA GLU A 222 10.46 -9.57 -18.40
C GLU A 222 11.60 -8.63 -17.94
N GLN A 223 12.33 -8.04 -18.89
CA GLN A 223 13.46 -7.16 -18.57
C GLN A 223 13.05 -5.94 -17.72
N SER A 224 11.87 -5.36 -17.99
CA SER A 224 11.35 -4.24 -17.21
C SER A 224 11.01 -4.68 -15.79
N LEU A 225 10.42 -5.86 -15.61
CA LEU A 225 10.17 -6.43 -14.29
C LEU A 225 11.47 -6.64 -13.51
N LEU A 226 12.47 -7.27 -14.13
CA LEU A 226 13.78 -7.52 -13.51
C LEU A 226 14.41 -6.21 -13.03
N ASN A 227 14.38 -5.19 -13.90
CA ASN A 227 14.90 -3.87 -13.57
C ASN A 227 14.15 -3.24 -12.39
N ILE A 228 12.82 -3.36 -12.33
CA ILE A 228 12.04 -2.76 -11.23
C ILE A 228 12.30 -3.46 -9.91
N ILE A 229 12.30 -4.80 -9.86
CA ILE A 229 12.58 -5.53 -8.62
C ILE A 229 14.00 -5.19 -8.13
N LYS A 230 14.98 -5.16 -9.05
CA LYS A 230 16.34 -4.76 -8.71
C LYS A 230 16.42 -3.31 -8.22
N SER A 231 15.74 -2.38 -8.89
CA SER A 231 15.68 -0.97 -8.50
C SER A 231 14.96 -0.76 -7.18
N ARG A 232 13.97 -1.60 -6.86
CA ARG A 232 13.35 -1.63 -5.53
C ARG A 232 14.40 -2.04 -4.50
N GLU A 233 14.99 -3.23 -4.64
CA GLU A 233 15.93 -3.79 -3.66
C GLU A 233 17.16 -2.92 -3.38
N TYR A 234 17.76 -2.31 -4.40
CA TYR A 234 18.94 -1.44 -4.26
C TYR A 234 18.62 0.05 -4.12
N TYR A 235 17.33 0.41 -4.15
CA TYR A 235 16.87 1.79 -4.29
C TYR A 235 17.72 2.59 -5.31
N ASN A 236 17.66 2.17 -6.57
CA ASN A 236 18.34 2.89 -7.65
C ASN A 236 17.34 3.82 -8.36
N SER A 237 17.53 5.13 -8.19
CA SER A 237 16.64 6.17 -8.72
C SER A 237 16.86 6.47 -10.21
N ASN A 238 17.65 5.66 -10.92
CA ASN A 238 17.92 5.88 -12.34
C ASN A 238 16.67 5.59 -13.20
N GLU A 239 15.86 6.63 -13.40
CA GLU A 239 14.53 6.61 -14.05
C GLU A 239 14.53 6.04 -15.46
N GLN A 240 15.68 6.06 -16.15
CA GLN A 240 15.80 5.51 -17.50
C GLN A 240 15.45 4.02 -17.56
N SER A 241 15.63 3.29 -16.45
CA SER A 241 15.43 1.83 -16.42
C SER A 241 13.95 1.39 -16.44
N PHE A 242 13.00 2.30 -16.21
CA PHE A 242 11.56 2.02 -16.19
C PHE A 242 10.68 3.20 -16.65
N SER A 243 11.26 4.14 -17.43
CA SER A 243 10.51 5.26 -18.02
C SER A 243 9.46 4.82 -19.04
N SER A 244 9.65 3.66 -19.67
CA SER A 244 8.78 3.12 -20.71
C SER A 244 7.48 2.47 -20.20
N ILE A 245 7.29 2.34 -18.89
CA ILE A 245 6.12 1.68 -18.33
C ILE A 245 4.96 2.66 -18.23
N ASP A 246 3.91 2.39 -18.99
CA ASP A 246 2.62 3.05 -18.90
C ASP A 246 1.89 2.57 -17.63
N ILE A 247 2.03 3.33 -16.54
CA ILE A 247 1.43 3.03 -15.24
C ILE A 247 -0.09 3.00 -15.32
N THR A 248 -0.70 3.90 -16.12
CA THR A 248 -2.15 3.99 -16.26
C THR A 248 -2.70 2.73 -16.93
N ASN A 249 -2.06 2.29 -18.01
CA ASN A 249 -2.44 1.06 -18.69
C ASN A 249 -2.20 -0.19 -17.82
N LEU A 250 -1.07 -0.25 -17.11
CA LEU A 250 -0.80 -1.35 -16.18
C LEU A 250 -1.89 -1.48 -15.11
N LEU A 251 -2.22 -0.37 -14.44
CA LEU A 251 -3.24 -0.33 -13.39
C LEU A 251 -4.61 -0.76 -13.92
N ALA A 252 -5.03 -0.21 -15.07
CA ALA A 252 -6.31 -0.55 -15.67
C ALA A 252 -6.39 -2.04 -16.03
N SER A 253 -5.33 -2.63 -16.57
CA SER A 253 -5.27 -4.07 -16.87
C SER A 253 -5.30 -4.93 -15.61
N CYS A 254 -4.53 -4.58 -14.57
CA CYS A 254 -4.57 -5.29 -13.29
C CYS A 254 -5.96 -5.24 -12.64
N LEU A 255 -6.62 -4.08 -12.67
CA LEU A 255 -7.97 -3.91 -12.12
C LEU A 255 -9.00 -4.72 -12.90
N LYS A 256 -8.94 -4.70 -14.23
CA LYS A 256 -9.81 -5.54 -15.08
C LYS A 256 -9.74 -7.00 -14.66
N ASN A 257 -8.54 -7.54 -14.48
CA ASN A 257 -8.35 -8.93 -14.06
C ASN A 257 -8.91 -9.23 -12.66
N LEU A 258 -8.89 -8.27 -11.74
CA LEU A 258 -9.36 -8.46 -10.37
C LEU A 258 -10.87 -8.26 -10.20
N ILE A 259 -11.48 -7.37 -10.98
CA ILE A 259 -12.92 -7.07 -10.92
C ILE A 259 -13.74 -8.23 -11.50
N VAL A 260 -13.15 -9.03 -12.39
CA VAL A 260 -13.78 -10.23 -12.95
C VAL A 260 -14.31 -11.17 -11.86
N LYS A 261 -15.62 -11.41 -11.92
CA LYS A 261 -16.31 -12.43 -11.13
C LYS A 261 -16.16 -13.80 -11.80
N ASP A 262 -15.86 -14.83 -11.02
CA ASP A 262 -15.95 -16.24 -11.44
C ASP A 262 -15.14 -16.62 -12.71
N GLY A 263 -14.08 -15.88 -13.03
CA GLY A 263 -13.22 -16.15 -14.20
C GLY A 263 -13.80 -15.71 -15.55
N ILE A 264 -14.89 -14.94 -15.57
CA ILE A 264 -15.49 -14.38 -16.79
C ILE A 264 -14.66 -13.19 -17.27
N TYR A 265 -13.88 -13.36 -18.33
CA TYR A 265 -13.06 -12.30 -18.90
C TYR A 265 -13.89 -11.06 -19.26
N ILE A 266 -13.38 -9.87 -18.91
CA ILE A 266 -13.99 -8.59 -19.32
C ILE A 266 -13.50 -8.27 -20.73
N GLU A 267 -14.36 -8.48 -21.72
CA GLU A 267 -14.01 -8.34 -23.14
C GLU A 267 -13.95 -6.89 -23.60
N ASN A 268 -14.73 -6.00 -22.98
CA ASN A 268 -14.84 -4.62 -23.41
C ASN A 268 -15.19 -3.65 -22.26
N ASN A 269 -15.10 -2.35 -22.54
CA ASN A 269 -15.35 -1.29 -21.55
C ASN A 269 -16.83 -1.20 -21.11
N LEU A 270 -17.79 -1.64 -21.94
CA LEU A 270 -19.21 -1.66 -21.55
C LEU A 270 -19.45 -2.71 -20.45
N GLN A 271 -18.89 -3.91 -20.61
CA GLN A 271 -18.99 -4.97 -19.60
C GLN A 271 -18.36 -4.51 -18.29
N LEU A 272 -17.16 -3.92 -18.34
CA LEU A 272 -16.51 -3.35 -17.15
C LEU A 272 -17.37 -2.29 -16.47
N PHE A 273 -17.98 -1.39 -17.26
CA PHE A 273 -18.86 -0.35 -16.74
C PHE A 273 -20.07 -0.94 -16.02
N ASN A 274 -20.71 -1.96 -16.59
CA ASN A 274 -21.88 -2.60 -16.00
C ASN A 274 -21.54 -3.34 -14.70
N GLU A 275 -20.42 -4.07 -14.67
CA GLU A 275 -19.92 -4.72 -13.45
C GLU A 275 -19.67 -3.69 -12.35
N LEU A 276 -18.96 -2.59 -12.68
CA LEU A 276 -18.69 -1.52 -11.73
C LEU A 276 -19.98 -0.86 -11.23
N LYS A 277 -20.95 -0.61 -12.11
CA LYS A 277 -22.23 -0.04 -11.72
C LYS A 277 -22.98 -0.95 -10.74
N GLN A 278 -22.89 -2.26 -10.91
CA GLN A 278 -23.47 -3.24 -9.99
C GLN A 278 -22.74 -3.25 -8.64
N TYR A 279 -21.41 -3.26 -8.62
CA TYR A 279 -20.67 -3.15 -7.36
C TYR A 279 -20.99 -1.85 -6.62
N VAL A 280 -21.08 -0.75 -7.36
CA VAL A 280 -21.41 0.57 -6.83
C VAL A 280 -22.82 0.60 -6.24
N SER A 281 -23.80 -0.12 -6.81
CA SER A 281 -25.17 -0.12 -6.25
C SER A 281 -25.32 -0.91 -4.95
N GLN A 282 -24.36 -1.78 -4.63
CA GLN A 282 -24.35 -2.62 -3.41
C GLN A 282 -23.47 -2.05 -2.28
N ARG A 283 -22.79 -0.94 -2.54
CA ARG A 283 -21.83 -0.36 -1.62
C ARG A 283 -22.49 0.31 -0.41
N GLU A 284 -21.69 0.54 0.62
CA GLU A 284 -22.06 1.42 1.71
C GLU A 284 -21.79 2.90 1.35
N ASN A 285 -22.60 3.82 1.85
CA ASN A 285 -22.37 5.25 1.66
C ASN A 285 -21.37 5.80 2.69
N ASN A 286 -20.11 5.37 2.59
CA ASN A 286 -19.01 5.80 3.47
C ASN A 286 -17.80 6.28 2.64
N VAL A 287 -16.79 6.88 3.30
CA VAL A 287 -15.62 7.44 2.59
C VAL A 287 -14.74 6.36 1.96
N LEU A 288 -14.67 5.18 2.59
CA LEU A 288 -13.83 4.08 2.12
C LEU A 288 -14.33 3.59 0.76
N ASP A 289 -15.64 3.32 0.66
CA ASP A 289 -16.30 2.90 -0.57
C ASP A 289 -16.30 4.01 -1.61
N ALA A 290 -16.61 5.26 -1.20
CA ALA A 290 -16.60 6.39 -2.12
C ALA A 290 -15.22 6.57 -2.77
N PHE A 291 -14.13 6.59 -1.99
CA PHE A 291 -12.78 6.70 -2.52
C PHE A 291 -12.35 5.47 -3.32
N TYR A 292 -12.71 4.27 -2.85
CA TYR A 292 -12.40 3.01 -3.52
C TYR A 292 -12.96 2.96 -4.94
N TYR A 293 -14.28 3.13 -5.08
CA TYR A 293 -14.94 3.03 -6.39
C TYR A 293 -14.62 4.21 -7.30
N SER A 294 -14.48 5.42 -6.75
CA SER A 294 -14.09 6.58 -7.56
C SER A 294 -12.66 6.47 -8.08
N SER A 295 -11.74 5.88 -7.31
CA SER A 295 -10.36 5.62 -7.76
C SER A 295 -10.32 4.60 -8.90
N ILE A 296 -11.06 3.49 -8.79
CA ILE A 296 -11.18 2.50 -9.87
C ILE A 296 -11.70 3.17 -11.14
N ASN A 297 -12.77 3.96 -11.01
CA ASN A 297 -13.38 4.67 -12.12
C ASN A 297 -12.39 5.65 -12.77
N LEU A 298 -11.68 6.44 -11.96
CA LEU A 298 -10.68 7.39 -12.43
C LEU A 298 -9.52 6.70 -13.17
N ILE A 299 -9.01 5.58 -12.66
CA ILE A 299 -7.97 4.80 -13.34
C ILE A 299 -8.44 4.35 -14.73
N ILE A 300 -9.70 3.90 -14.84
CA ILE A 300 -10.28 3.48 -16.12
C ILE A 300 -10.42 4.67 -17.07
N ILE A 301 -10.99 5.78 -16.59
CA ILE A 301 -11.13 7.04 -17.36
C ILE A 301 -9.78 7.46 -17.95
N LEU A 302 -8.73 7.46 -17.14
CA LEU A 302 -7.39 7.86 -17.57
C LEU A 302 -6.79 6.91 -18.63
N ASN A 303 -7.26 5.65 -18.70
CA ASN A 303 -6.82 4.67 -19.69
C ASN A 303 -7.74 4.53 -20.91
N LEU A 304 -8.86 5.26 -20.97
CA LEU A 304 -9.79 5.15 -22.10
C LEU A 304 -9.14 5.69 -23.38
N LYS A 305 -8.89 4.78 -24.34
CA LYS A 305 -8.46 5.13 -25.70
C LYS A 305 -9.61 5.53 -26.61
N ASP A 306 -10.81 5.04 -26.29
CA ASP A 306 -12.07 5.35 -26.97
C ASP A 306 -13.01 6.08 -26.00
N TYR A 307 -13.43 7.27 -26.41
CA TYR A 307 -14.29 8.14 -25.62
C TYR A 307 -15.78 7.79 -25.69
N THR A 308 -16.17 6.73 -26.41
CA THR A 308 -17.56 6.26 -26.52
C THR A 308 -18.24 6.11 -25.14
N TYR A 309 -17.50 5.64 -24.13
CA TYR A 309 -18.03 5.46 -22.77
C TYR A 309 -17.55 6.50 -21.76
N LEU A 310 -16.81 7.52 -22.19
CA LEU A 310 -16.20 8.49 -21.29
C LEU A 310 -17.25 9.17 -20.41
N ASP A 311 -18.33 9.65 -21.01
CA ASP A 311 -19.37 10.39 -20.28
C ASP A 311 -20.07 9.53 -19.24
N ALA A 312 -20.28 8.24 -19.51
CA ALA A 312 -20.88 7.29 -18.57
C ALA A 312 -19.98 7.03 -17.35
N TYR A 313 -18.67 6.87 -17.58
CA TYR A 313 -17.71 6.73 -16.49
C TYR A 313 -17.62 8.00 -15.64
N ILE A 314 -17.57 9.18 -16.27
CA ILE A 314 -17.56 10.47 -15.56
C ILE A 314 -18.85 10.65 -14.73
N GLU A 315 -20.00 10.29 -15.28
CA GLU A 315 -21.27 10.36 -14.54
C GLU A 315 -21.21 9.48 -13.28
N LEU A 316 -20.74 8.24 -13.41
CA LEU A 316 -20.56 7.34 -12.28
C LEU A 316 -19.57 7.91 -11.24
N PHE A 317 -18.41 8.42 -11.68
CA PHE A 317 -17.41 9.07 -10.83
C PHE A 317 -17.98 10.26 -10.04
N THR A 318 -18.65 11.18 -10.73
CA THR A 318 -19.22 12.39 -10.12
C THR A 318 -20.37 12.06 -9.17
N THR A 319 -21.17 11.03 -9.49
CA THR A 319 -22.27 10.55 -8.64
C THR A 319 -21.75 9.97 -7.33
N LEU A 320 -20.73 9.11 -7.38
CA LEU A 320 -20.08 8.54 -6.20
C LEU A 320 -19.63 9.62 -5.21
N ILE A 321 -18.97 10.67 -5.72
CA ILE A 321 -18.43 11.76 -4.91
C ILE A 321 -19.56 12.64 -4.37
N LYS A 322 -20.61 12.88 -5.17
CA LYS A 322 -21.77 13.66 -4.75
C LYS A 322 -22.59 12.98 -3.66
N GLU A 323 -22.82 11.68 -3.77
CA GLU A 323 -23.60 10.90 -2.79
C GLU A 323 -22.90 10.82 -1.43
N TYR A 324 -21.57 10.65 -1.41
CA TYR A 324 -20.78 10.74 -0.18
C TYR A 324 -20.72 12.18 0.34
N GLY A 325 -20.42 13.13 -0.54
CA GLY A 325 -20.14 14.51 -0.18
C GLY A 325 -21.36 15.29 0.29
N GLN A 326 -22.60 14.88 0.00
CA GLN A 326 -23.85 15.55 0.42
C GLN A 326 -23.79 17.09 0.39
N ASN A 327 -23.42 17.67 -0.76
CA ASN A 327 -23.25 19.12 -0.94
C ASN A 327 -22.10 19.78 -0.14
N ASN A 328 -21.16 19.00 0.40
CA ASN A 328 -19.95 19.52 1.04
C ASN A 328 -19.22 20.46 0.04
N PRO A 329 -19.07 21.76 0.37
CA PRO A 329 -18.45 22.74 -0.51
C PRO A 329 -17.04 22.34 -0.97
N LYS A 330 -16.33 21.56 -0.16
CA LYS A 330 -14.97 21.03 -0.43
C LYS A 330 -14.91 20.24 -1.73
N TYR A 331 -16.01 19.57 -2.13
CA TYR A 331 -16.09 18.67 -3.27
C TYR A 331 -16.98 19.17 -4.42
N MET A 332 -17.58 20.36 -4.30
CA MET A 332 -18.56 20.84 -5.29
C MET A 332 -18.04 20.89 -6.73
N SER A 333 -16.75 21.17 -6.92
CA SER A 333 -16.13 21.14 -8.25
C SER A 333 -16.08 19.74 -8.87
N LEU A 334 -16.01 18.68 -8.05
CA LEU A 334 -16.05 17.28 -8.49
C LEU A 334 -17.47 16.79 -8.81
N TYR A 335 -18.52 17.50 -8.38
CA TYR A 335 -19.90 17.14 -8.73
C TYR A 335 -20.26 17.50 -10.18
N SER A 336 -19.49 18.40 -10.81
CA SER A 336 -19.80 18.88 -12.15
C SER A 336 -19.22 17.95 -13.20
N HIS A 337 -20.10 17.15 -13.81
CA HIS A 337 -19.76 16.31 -14.97
C HIS A 337 -18.99 17.10 -16.03
N THR A 338 -19.50 18.28 -16.42
CA THR A 338 -18.88 19.16 -17.41
C THR A 338 -17.45 19.56 -17.01
N LYS A 339 -17.21 19.97 -15.76
CA LYS A 339 -15.86 20.35 -15.30
C LYS A 339 -14.91 19.17 -15.29
N VAL A 340 -15.33 18.02 -14.77
CA VAL A 340 -14.49 16.82 -14.75
C VAL A 340 -14.14 16.39 -16.18
N ARG A 341 -15.13 16.40 -17.08
CA ARG A 341 -14.93 16.13 -18.51
C ARG A 341 -13.95 17.10 -19.16
N GLU A 342 -14.06 18.39 -18.87
CA GLU A 342 -13.10 19.39 -19.35
C GLU A 342 -11.69 19.11 -18.85
N TYR A 343 -11.51 18.78 -17.56
CA TYR A 343 -10.21 18.46 -17.01
C TYR A 343 -9.56 17.26 -17.71
N ILE A 344 -10.34 16.20 -17.97
CA ILE A 344 -9.87 15.00 -18.66
C ILE A 344 -9.48 15.33 -20.11
N LEU A 345 -10.36 16.00 -20.87
CA LEU A 345 -10.12 16.27 -22.29
C LEU A 345 -9.03 17.32 -22.54
N LYS A 346 -8.86 18.28 -21.63
CA LYS A 346 -7.79 19.31 -21.73
C LYS A 346 -6.46 18.83 -21.13
N ASN A 347 -6.37 17.59 -20.66
CA ASN A 347 -5.23 17.05 -19.93
C ASN A 347 -4.83 17.91 -18.71
N GLN A 348 -5.81 18.53 -18.06
CA GLN A 348 -5.70 19.32 -16.83
C GLN A 348 -5.93 18.41 -15.61
N THR A 349 -5.20 17.30 -15.57
CA THR A 349 -5.37 16.28 -14.53
C THR A 349 -4.90 16.74 -13.16
N ASN A 350 -4.03 17.75 -13.09
CA ASN A 350 -3.51 18.29 -11.83
C ASN A 350 -4.62 18.94 -10.98
N GLU A 351 -5.54 19.65 -11.61
CA GLU A 351 -6.70 20.26 -10.96
C GLU A 351 -7.65 19.19 -10.41
N LEU A 352 -7.90 18.15 -11.21
CA LEU A 352 -8.70 17.00 -10.80
C LEU A 352 -8.04 16.26 -9.61
N PHE A 353 -6.74 16.01 -9.67
CA PHE A 353 -5.99 15.32 -8.61
C PHE A 353 -5.91 16.15 -7.33
N SER A 354 -5.75 17.47 -7.42
CA SER A 354 -5.79 18.37 -6.27
C SER A 354 -7.13 18.31 -5.53
N LEU A 355 -8.24 18.24 -6.27
CA LEU A 355 -9.56 18.06 -5.68
C LEU A 355 -9.73 16.65 -5.08
N PHE A 356 -9.22 15.62 -5.76
CA PHE A 356 -9.31 14.24 -5.30
C PHE A 356 -8.45 13.97 -4.05
N ARG A 357 -7.32 14.67 -3.88
CA ARG A 357 -6.49 14.63 -2.65
C ARG A 357 -7.27 14.89 -1.38
N LYS A 358 -8.24 15.80 -1.43
CA LYS A 358 -9.08 16.14 -0.28
C LYS A 358 -9.92 14.96 0.21
N LEU A 359 -10.39 14.11 -0.71
CA LEU A 359 -11.10 12.88 -0.38
C LEU A 359 -10.11 11.80 0.10
N HIS A 360 -8.92 11.75 -0.50
CA HIS A 360 -7.83 10.85 -0.10
C HIS A 360 -7.41 11.05 1.36
N GLU A 361 -7.35 12.29 1.86
CA GLU A 361 -7.03 12.58 3.27
C GLU A 361 -8.02 11.95 4.25
N GLU A 362 -9.32 12.06 3.96
CA GLU A 362 -10.39 11.48 4.77
C GLU A 362 -10.38 9.95 4.67
N TYR A 363 -10.18 9.42 3.47
CA TYR A 363 -9.98 8.00 3.21
C TYR A 363 -8.82 7.42 4.02
N HIS A 364 -7.65 8.05 3.98
CA HIS A 364 -6.46 7.55 4.65
C HIS A 364 -6.64 7.49 6.17
N SER A 365 -7.32 8.47 6.76
CA SER A 365 -7.65 8.48 8.19
C SER A 365 -8.55 7.29 8.57
N GLN A 366 -9.65 7.08 7.84
CA GLN A 366 -10.55 5.95 8.11
C GLN A 366 -9.91 4.59 7.81
N LEU A 367 -9.08 4.50 6.77
CA LEU A 367 -8.34 3.29 6.44
C LEU A 367 -7.38 2.91 7.57
N ALA A 368 -6.67 3.88 8.14
CA ALA A 368 -5.79 3.66 9.29
C ALA A 368 -6.58 3.16 10.51
N GLN A 369 -7.75 3.73 10.79
CA GLN A 369 -8.62 3.27 11.89
C GLN A 369 -9.12 1.84 11.67
N ARG A 370 -9.55 1.49 10.44
CA ARG A 370 -9.99 0.13 10.08
C ARG A 370 -8.86 -0.88 10.21
N ASN A 371 -7.70 -0.58 9.62
CA ASN A 371 -6.55 -1.46 9.66
C ASN A 371 -6.01 -1.64 11.09
N SER A 372 -6.33 -0.72 12.00
CA SER A 372 -5.99 -0.76 13.42
C SER A 372 -7.08 -1.40 14.30
N GLY A 373 -8.13 -1.98 13.70
CA GLY A 373 -9.20 -2.65 14.43
C GLY A 373 -10.12 -1.73 15.24
N TYR A 374 -10.05 -0.40 15.06
CA TYR A 374 -10.95 0.54 15.75
C TYR A 374 -12.34 0.60 15.12
N LEU A 375 -12.44 0.32 13.83
CA LEU A 375 -13.72 0.16 13.14
C LEU A 375 -14.08 -1.33 13.19
N LYS A 376 -14.82 -1.73 14.24
CA LYS A 376 -15.35 -3.09 14.36
C LYS A 376 -16.27 -3.36 13.17
N GLU A 377 -15.89 -4.31 12.31
CA GLU A 377 -16.67 -4.87 11.20
C GLU A 377 -17.77 -3.94 10.64
N MET A 378 -17.40 -3.01 9.76
CA MET A 378 -18.34 -2.65 8.70
C MET A 378 -18.44 -3.91 7.84
N SER A 379 -19.62 -4.52 7.80
CA SER A 379 -19.89 -5.77 7.09
C SER A 379 -19.33 -5.70 5.67
N LEU A 380 -18.29 -6.49 5.39
CA LEU A 380 -17.69 -6.60 4.06
C LEU A 380 -18.45 -7.57 3.16
#